data_AF-A0A7S3V949-F1
#
_entry.id   AF-A0A7S3V949-F1
#
_cell.length_a   1.000
_cell.length_b   1.000
_cell.length_c   1.000
_cell.angle_alpha   90.00
_cell.angle_beta   90.00
_cell.angle_gamma   90.00
#
_symmetry.space_group_name_H-M   'P 1'
#
loop_
_entity.id
_entity.type
_entity.pdbx_description
1 polymer ?
#
loop_
_entity_poly.entity_id
_entity_poly.type
_entity_poly.pdbx_seq_one_letter_code
_entity_poly.pdbx_strand_id
1 'polypeptide(L)'
;NMEERLLAKLEASIKSPVLVKKELEEADAFKQSTEERFTKIEEGVEANARSSSNTIVPPPRTIHRTTGYSMFRNQSFAPIQARRHIYRSTSSEEDQAHLEEFHLDTDTYSLMMMSRPWTKPWIVGLFQACFFQLGLGSLIMHSFIREYQNSCTERADGEVICLPFGVPIRVGWDVTFAQFIAIILVLVTQSDTLSAIQAIITLRMGAEHVQWETIIQGVKNENNDRKTWYIWLTRILFPNTMKILQNAIVIYASFVSIVQSKDIIDLLKDCTAVLFISEGDNIGFHLARMGYLGHDVAQKAEEVINTHICVRKSENDGSSKASTDWKPLNGSCRNWETHSYLSLLLMLLCCIMTGGWLHFVQGQISGRFVFLKFPDCDKLKADPSFIGDGTCQDMAPYNTAACGFDAGDCVAKPVDGFPGCFVVNPELLADGLCDGNPIYNTVNCGFEGGDCQPVGGLPNCFVDASLNLTELFGDGECSGD
;
A
#
# COMPACT_ATOMS: atom_id res chain seq x y z
N ASN A 1 -41.14 -17.30 -14.48
CA ASN A 1 -41.84 -18.21 -13.54
C ASN A 1 -40.99 -18.76 -12.39
N MET A 2 -39.83 -19.43 -12.58
CA MET A 2 -38.93 -19.78 -11.44
C MET A 2 -38.07 -18.59 -11.01
N GLU A 3 -37.61 -17.80 -11.97
CA GLU A 3 -36.80 -16.58 -11.77
C GLU A 3 -37.60 -15.48 -11.04
N GLU A 4 -38.85 -15.23 -11.46
CA GLU A 4 -39.76 -14.31 -10.76
C GLU A 4 -40.08 -14.76 -9.32
N ARG A 5 -40.12 -16.08 -9.06
CA ARG A 5 -40.32 -16.61 -7.70
C ARG A 5 -39.08 -16.46 -6.82
N LEU A 6 -37.88 -16.43 -7.41
CA LEU A 6 -36.63 -16.15 -6.71
C LEU A 6 -36.48 -14.65 -6.42
N LEU A 7 -36.79 -13.80 -7.40
CA LEU A 7 -36.81 -12.34 -7.23
C LEU A 7 -37.83 -11.89 -6.18
N ALA A 8 -39.06 -12.43 -6.20
CA ALA A 8 -40.07 -12.11 -5.19
C ALA A 8 -39.69 -12.58 -3.78
N LYS A 9 -38.92 -13.68 -3.65
CA LYS A 9 -38.40 -14.14 -2.36
C LYS A 9 -37.23 -13.29 -1.85
N LEU A 10 -36.39 -12.78 -2.76
CA LEU A 10 -35.30 -11.87 -2.43
C LEU A 10 -35.83 -10.49 -1.99
N GLU A 11 -36.83 -9.95 -2.70
CA GLU A 11 -37.48 -8.68 -2.31
C GLU A 11 -38.22 -8.78 -0.97
N ALA A 12 -38.81 -9.94 -0.67
CA ALA A 12 -39.44 -10.18 0.63
C ALA A 12 -38.42 -10.31 1.78
N SER A 13 -37.19 -10.74 1.49
CA SER A 13 -36.14 -10.89 2.50
C SER A 13 -35.42 -9.57 2.80
N ILE A 14 -35.43 -8.61 1.87
CA ILE A 14 -34.80 -7.28 2.03
C ILE A 14 -35.74 -6.30 2.77
N LYS A 15 -37.05 -6.56 2.82
CA LYS A 15 -38.05 -5.68 3.47
C LYS A 15 -38.35 -6.00 4.95
N SER A 16 -37.42 -6.60 5.70
CA SER A 16 -37.58 -6.74 7.16
C SER A 16 -36.84 -5.60 7.90
N PRO A 17 -37.51 -4.46 8.20
CA PRO A 17 -36.90 -3.35 8.94
C PRO A 17 -36.51 -3.72 10.38
N VAL A 18 -36.94 -4.90 10.87
CA VAL A 18 -36.66 -5.38 12.21
C VAL A 18 -35.24 -5.95 12.32
N LEU A 19 -34.68 -6.52 11.25
CA LEU A 19 -33.34 -7.12 11.29
C LEU A 19 -32.24 -6.05 11.17
N VAL A 20 -32.42 -5.08 10.27
CA VAL A 20 -31.48 -3.97 10.05
C VAL A 20 -31.38 -3.09 11.30
N LYS A 21 -32.49 -2.83 11.99
CA LYS A 21 -32.47 -2.04 13.22
C LYS A 21 -31.70 -2.72 14.34
N LYS A 22 -31.79 -4.05 14.43
CA LYS A 22 -31.05 -4.83 15.44
C LYS A 22 -29.55 -4.86 15.15
N GLU A 23 -29.14 -4.99 13.88
CA GLU A 23 -27.73 -4.92 13.51
C GLU A 23 -27.14 -3.51 13.68
N LEU A 24 -27.92 -2.46 13.45
CA LEU A 24 -27.50 -1.07 13.72
C LEU A 24 -27.31 -0.83 15.23
N GLU A 25 -28.25 -1.30 16.06
CA GLU A 25 -28.15 -1.18 17.53
C GLU A 25 -26.96 -1.97 18.10
N GLU A 26 -26.63 -3.14 17.52
CA GLU A 26 -25.45 -3.92 17.90
C GLU A 26 -24.13 -3.25 17.44
N ALA A 27 -24.13 -2.59 16.28
CA ALA A 27 -22.97 -1.83 15.79
C ALA A 27 -22.70 -0.57 16.65
N ASP A 28 -23.73 0.17 17.04
CA ASP A 28 -23.60 1.34 17.91
C ASP A 28 -23.14 0.97 19.33
N ALA A 29 -23.63 -0.15 19.86
CA ALA A 29 -23.17 -0.69 21.14
C ALA A 29 -21.69 -1.11 21.11
N PHE A 30 -21.23 -1.70 20.00
CA PHE A 30 -19.82 -2.04 19.81
C PHE A 30 -18.92 -0.80 19.71
N LYS A 31 -19.39 0.26 19.03
CA LYS A 31 -18.67 1.53 18.92
C LYS A 31 -18.48 2.20 20.29
N GLN A 32 -19.55 2.31 21.09
CA GLN A 32 -19.47 2.87 22.44
C GLN A 32 -18.54 2.06 23.36
N SER A 33 -18.62 0.72 23.32
CA SER A 33 -17.72 -0.14 24.11
C SER A 33 -16.24 0.01 23.73
N THR A 34 -15.96 0.40 22.49
CA THR A 34 -14.59 0.58 22.01
C THR A 34 -14.04 1.94 22.44
N GLU A 35 -14.83 3.01 22.35
CA GLU A 35 -14.46 4.35 22.84
C GLU A 35 -14.22 4.39 24.36
N GLU A 36 -15.02 3.64 25.14
CA GLU A 36 -14.81 3.52 26.59
C GLU A 36 -13.52 2.75 26.95
N ARG A 37 -13.08 1.83 26.08
CA ARG A 37 -11.80 1.12 26.25
C ARG A 37 -10.60 1.99 25.93
N PHE A 38 -10.70 2.84 24.90
CA PHE A 38 -9.62 3.76 24.53
C PHE A 38 -9.38 4.83 25.59
N THR A 39 -10.45 5.42 26.13
CA THR A 39 -10.37 6.40 27.23
C THR A 39 -9.74 5.82 28.50
N LYS A 40 -10.08 4.58 28.88
CA LYS A 40 -9.42 3.89 30.02
C LYS A 40 -7.94 3.60 29.79
N ILE A 41 -7.53 3.39 28.55
CA ILE A 41 -6.11 3.18 28.21
C ILE A 41 -5.36 4.52 28.32
N GLU A 42 -5.91 5.63 27.80
CA GLU A 42 -5.30 6.96 27.93
C GLU A 42 -5.12 7.38 29.39
N GLU A 43 -6.15 7.19 30.24
CA GLU A 43 -6.05 7.47 31.67
C GLU A 43 -4.97 6.61 32.38
N GLY A 44 -4.81 5.35 31.94
CA GLY A 44 -3.77 4.46 32.45
C GLY A 44 -2.35 4.87 32.03
N VAL A 45 -2.18 5.40 30.81
CA VAL A 45 -0.89 5.91 30.32
C VAL A 45 -0.51 7.21 31.02
N GLU A 46 -1.45 8.13 31.24
CA GLU A 46 -1.19 9.37 31.98
C GLU A 46 -0.85 9.13 33.46
N ALA A 47 -1.48 8.13 34.11
CA ALA A 47 -1.18 7.76 35.48
C ALA A 47 0.25 7.18 35.64
N ASN A 48 0.71 6.37 34.67
CA ASN A 48 2.07 5.83 34.68
C ASN A 48 3.15 6.88 34.33
N ALA A 49 2.81 7.86 33.48
CA ALA A 49 3.71 8.97 33.17
C ALA A 49 3.95 9.88 34.39
N ARG A 50 2.94 10.08 35.26
CA ARG A 50 3.09 10.87 36.49
C ARG A 50 3.82 10.13 37.62
N SER A 51 3.80 8.79 37.63
CA SER A 51 4.50 7.99 38.65
C SER A 51 6.01 7.87 38.43
N SER A 52 6.54 8.17 37.24
CA SER A 52 7.94 7.92 36.88
C SER A 52 8.88 9.11 37.07
N SER A 53 8.40 10.26 37.56
CA SER A 53 9.21 11.49 37.63
C SER A 53 9.83 11.80 39.01
N ASN A 54 9.65 10.98 40.05
CA ASN A 54 10.22 11.26 41.37
C ASN A 54 10.63 9.99 42.12
N THR A 55 11.83 9.46 41.85
CA THR A 55 12.60 8.75 42.90
C THR A 55 14.10 8.73 42.59
N ILE A 56 14.83 9.63 43.24
CA ILE A 56 16.26 9.49 43.56
C ILE A 56 16.32 8.74 44.89
N VAL A 57 17.13 7.67 45.01
CA VAL A 57 17.72 7.14 46.27
C VAL A 57 18.66 5.94 45.97
N PRO A 58 19.71 5.71 46.80
CA PRO A 58 21.03 5.18 46.41
C PRO A 58 21.24 3.69 46.83
N PRO A 59 22.44 3.07 46.67
CA PRO A 59 22.60 1.62 46.84
C PRO A 59 22.89 1.25 48.30
N PRO A 60 22.58 0.00 48.73
CA PRO A 60 23.66 -0.81 49.30
C PRO A 60 23.54 -2.35 49.23
N ARG A 61 24.74 -2.96 49.15
CA ARG A 61 25.30 -4.14 49.84
C ARG A 61 24.54 -5.48 49.98
N THR A 62 25.28 -6.50 49.56
CA THR A 62 25.31 -7.93 49.88
C THR A 62 25.15 -8.28 51.37
N ILE A 63 24.43 -9.39 51.66
CA ILE A 63 24.75 -10.45 52.65
C ILE A 63 23.86 -11.70 52.41
N HIS A 64 24.47 -12.87 52.67
CA HIS A 64 23.97 -14.24 52.52
C HIS A 64 22.83 -14.69 53.47
N ARG A 65 22.11 -15.73 53.00
CA ARG A 65 21.83 -17.06 53.64
C ARG A 65 20.35 -17.46 53.94
N THR A 66 19.95 -18.50 53.19
CA THR A 66 19.28 -19.77 53.56
C THR A 66 17.79 -19.92 53.92
N THR A 67 17.18 -20.90 53.22
CA THR A 67 16.10 -21.88 53.55
C THR A 67 14.67 -21.34 53.71
N GLY A 68 13.59 -21.88 53.12
CA GLY A 68 13.24 -23.08 52.32
C GLY A 68 11.70 -23.22 52.43
N TYR A 69 10.85 -23.45 51.42
CA TYR A 69 10.42 -24.70 50.71
C TYR A 69 9.17 -24.22 49.90
N SER A 70 8.97 -24.37 48.58
CA SER A 70 8.92 -25.49 47.61
C SER A 70 7.50 -25.97 47.24
N MET A 71 7.22 -25.99 45.92
CA MET A 71 6.37 -26.87 45.07
C MET A 71 5.53 -26.01 44.10
N PHE A 72 5.61 -26.10 42.78
CA PHE A 72 5.75 -27.26 41.89
C PHE A 72 6.76 -27.06 40.74
N ARG A 73 7.37 -28.17 40.31
CA ARG A 73 8.46 -28.27 39.33
C ARG A 73 8.08 -29.25 38.20
N ASN A 74 8.46 -28.87 36.97
CA ASN A 74 8.96 -29.65 35.82
C ASN A 74 8.17 -30.84 35.25
N GLN A 75 8.07 -30.82 33.91
CA GLN A 75 8.78 -31.80 33.09
C GLN A 75 9.33 -31.19 31.79
N SER A 76 10.55 -31.61 31.49
CA SER A 76 11.47 -31.19 30.43
C SER A 76 11.70 -32.37 29.48
N PHE A 77 11.80 -32.12 28.17
CA PHE A 77 12.39 -33.06 27.21
C PHE A 77 13.62 -32.43 26.56
N ALA A 78 14.71 -33.21 26.53
CA ALA A 78 16.05 -32.83 26.13
C ALA A 78 16.25 -32.88 24.59
N PRO A 79 17.16 -32.09 24.02
CA PRO A 79 17.59 -32.24 22.64
C PRO A 79 18.71 -33.28 22.51
N ILE A 80 18.57 -34.17 21.52
CA ILE A 80 19.58 -35.14 21.10
C ILE A 80 20.74 -34.37 20.45
N GLN A 81 21.92 -34.51 21.06
CA GLN A 81 23.19 -34.03 20.55
C GLN A 81 23.61 -34.82 19.30
N ALA A 82 23.82 -34.10 18.20
CA ALA A 82 24.78 -34.49 17.17
C ALA A 82 25.66 -33.27 16.85
N ARG A 83 26.71 -33.10 17.67
CA ARG A 83 27.81 -32.16 17.44
C ARG A 83 28.49 -32.49 16.11
N ARG A 84 28.52 -31.53 15.18
CA ARG A 84 29.66 -31.35 14.28
C ARG A 84 30.32 -30.03 14.64
N HIS A 85 31.47 -30.14 15.29
CA HIS A 85 32.41 -29.06 15.51
C HIS A 85 32.81 -28.42 14.16
N ILE A 86 32.84 -27.09 14.09
CA ILE A 86 33.94 -26.31 13.50
C ILE A 86 34.01 -24.96 14.24
N TYR A 87 35.20 -24.70 14.78
CA TYR A 87 35.78 -23.52 15.42
C TYR A 87 35.26 -23.00 16.77
N ARG A 88 36.15 -23.19 17.76
CA ARG A 88 36.26 -22.48 19.04
C ARG A 88 37.24 -21.32 18.82
N SER A 89 36.83 -20.09 19.03
CA SER A 89 37.74 -18.97 19.28
C SER A 89 37.36 -18.30 20.59
N THR A 90 38.21 -18.48 21.58
CA THR A 90 38.39 -17.53 22.68
C THR A 90 39.13 -16.32 22.09
N SER A 91 38.42 -15.23 21.81
CA SER A 91 39.01 -13.91 21.54
C SER A 91 38.25 -12.88 22.36
N SER A 92 39.00 -11.92 22.92
CA SER A 92 38.53 -10.87 23.82
C SER A 92 37.49 -9.96 23.17
N GLU A 93 36.63 -9.35 24.01
CA GLU A 93 35.58 -8.40 23.63
C GLU A 93 36.06 -7.20 22.78
N GLU A 94 37.36 -6.94 22.69
CA GLU A 94 37.94 -5.87 21.85
C GLU A 94 38.06 -6.22 20.34
N ASP A 95 38.06 -7.49 19.94
CA ASP A 95 38.20 -7.88 18.51
C ASP A 95 36.87 -7.84 17.72
N GLN A 96 35.73 -7.60 18.38
CA GLN A 96 34.40 -7.58 17.76
C GLN A 96 34.06 -6.25 17.06
N ALA A 97 34.88 -5.20 17.19
CA ALA A 97 34.55 -3.85 16.71
C ALA A 97 34.66 -3.64 15.18
N HIS A 98 35.11 -4.64 14.40
CA HIS A 98 35.44 -4.45 12.98
C HIS A 98 34.85 -5.49 12.00
N LEU A 99 33.88 -6.29 12.44
CA LEU A 99 33.16 -7.24 11.59
C LEU A 99 31.83 -6.63 11.14
N GLU A 100 31.69 -6.34 9.85
CA GLU A 100 30.38 -6.07 9.26
C GLU A 100 29.72 -7.43 8.95
N GLU A 101 28.64 -7.72 9.66
CA GLU A 101 27.82 -8.91 9.45
C GLU A 101 26.83 -8.67 8.31
N PHE A 102 26.92 -9.47 7.25
CA PHE A 102 25.88 -9.51 6.22
C PHE A 102 24.87 -10.62 6.59
N HIS A 103 23.63 -10.20 6.83
CA HIS A 103 22.50 -11.09 7.12
C HIS A 103 21.71 -11.35 5.83
N LEU A 104 21.30 -12.59 5.60
CA LEU A 104 20.33 -12.90 4.54
C LEU A 104 18.95 -12.40 4.98
N ASP A 105 18.19 -11.84 4.05
CA ASP A 105 16.80 -11.44 4.30
C ASP A 105 15.98 -12.65 4.74
N THR A 106 15.08 -12.46 5.72
CA THR A 106 14.20 -13.51 6.22
C THR A 106 12.94 -13.65 5.37
N ASP A 107 13.14 -13.96 4.09
CA ASP A 107 12.06 -14.07 3.09
C ASP A 107 12.04 -15.46 2.42
N THR A 108 11.00 -15.71 1.63
CA THR A 108 10.87 -16.97 0.88
C THR A 108 11.93 -17.15 -0.22
N TYR A 109 12.56 -16.07 -0.69
CA TYR A 109 13.62 -16.13 -1.69
C TYR A 109 14.93 -16.63 -1.09
N SER A 110 15.32 -16.17 0.09
CA SER A 110 16.44 -16.68 0.89
C SER A 110 16.23 -18.15 1.27
N LEU A 111 14.99 -18.55 1.58
CA LEU A 111 14.64 -19.95 1.76
C LEU A 111 14.90 -20.77 0.48
N MET A 112 14.57 -20.23 -0.70
CA MET A 112 14.92 -20.86 -1.98
C MET A 112 16.44 -20.90 -2.21
N MET A 113 17.18 -19.86 -1.83
CA MET A 113 18.64 -19.80 -1.95
C MET A 113 19.33 -20.92 -1.16
N MET A 114 18.86 -21.18 0.07
CA MET A 114 19.41 -22.20 0.97
C MET A 114 18.93 -23.63 0.68
N SER A 115 17.94 -23.78 -0.20
CA SER A 115 17.31 -25.06 -0.51
C SER A 115 17.83 -25.65 -1.81
N ARG A 116 17.81 -26.98 -1.93
CA ARG A 116 18.15 -27.61 -3.21
C ARG A 116 16.99 -27.38 -4.20
N PRO A 117 17.26 -27.08 -5.48
CA PRO A 117 16.20 -26.99 -6.48
C PRO A 117 15.30 -28.22 -6.42
N TRP A 118 13.99 -28.00 -6.56
CA TRP A 118 12.96 -29.06 -6.55
C TRP A 118 12.76 -29.81 -5.21
N THR A 119 13.37 -29.35 -4.12
CA THR A 119 12.98 -29.82 -2.78
C THR A 119 11.71 -29.13 -2.30
N LYS A 120 11.01 -29.71 -1.31
CA LYS A 120 9.79 -29.12 -0.76
C LYS A 120 9.96 -27.64 -0.38
N PRO A 121 11.02 -27.21 0.34
CA PRO A 121 11.17 -25.80 0.70
C PRO A 121 11.38 -24.89 -0.52
N TRP A 122 12.08 -25.37 -1.55
CA TRP A 122 12.28 -24.63 -2.79
C TRP A 122 10.98 -24.49 -3.60
N ILE A 123 10.19 -25.56 -3.70
CA ILE A 123 8.88 -25.54 -4.37
C ILE A 123 7.92 -24.63 -3.62
N VAL A 124 7.95 -24.62 -2.29
CA VAL A 124 7.14 -23.71 -1.46
C VAL A 124 7.49 -22.26 -1.76
N GLY A 125 8.77 -21.90 -1.80
CA GLY A 125 9.18 -20.53 -2.16
C GLY A 125 8.76 -20.14 -3.58
N LEU A 126 8.93 -21.05 -4.55
CA LEU A 126 8.47 -20.82 -5.93
C LEU A 126 6.95 -20.68 -6.00
N PHE A 127 6.21 -21.51 -5.26
CA PHE A 127 4.75 -21.46 -5.22
C PHE A 127 4.27 -20.14 -4.62
N GLN A 128 4.85 -19.71 -3.50
CA GLN A 128 4.53 -18.41 -2.88
C GLN A 128 4.80 -17.26 -3.87
N ALA A 129 5.98 -17.23 -4.49
CA ALA A 129 6.36 -16.19 -5.44
C ALA A 129 5.42 -16.15 -6.66
N CYS A 130 5.13 -17.31 -7.27
CA CYS A 130 4.33 -17.39 -8.49
C CYS A 130 2.82 -17.23 -8.26
N PHE A 131 2.25 -17.90 -7.26
CA PHE A 131 0.80 -17.93 -7.09
C PHE A 131 0.29 -16.79 -6.23
N PHE A 132 1.02 -16.42 -5.17
CA PHE A 132 0.58 -15.34 -4.30
C PHE A 132 1.00 -13.99 -4.88
N GLN A 133 2.30 -13.75 -5.07
CA GLN A 133 2.79 -12.42 -5.42
C GLN A 133 2.58 -12.08 -6.91
N LEU A 134 3.03 -12.94 -7.84
CA LEU A 134 2.77 -12.70 -9.28
C LEU A 134 1.28 -12.84 -9.62
N GLY A 135 0.55 -13.73 -8.95
CA GLY A 135 -0.90 -13.86 -9.11
C GLY A 135 -1.64 -12.58 -8.72
N LEU A 136 -1.43 -12.06 -7.51
CA LEU A 136 -2.03 -10.80 -7.05
C LEU A 136 -1.58 -9.60 -7.90
N GLY A 137 -0.28 -9.53 -8.23
CA GLY A 137 0.24 -8.51 -9.12
C GLY A 137 -0.42 -8.52 -10.51
N SER A 138 -0.69 -9.71 -11.06
CA SER A 138 -1.39 -9.85 -12.34
C SER A 138 -2.85 -9.41 -12.27
N LEU A 139 -3.53 -9.62 -11.13
CA LEU A 139 -4.90 -9.14 -10.92
C LEU A 139 -4.95 -7.62 -10.87
N ILE A 140 -4.00 -7.00 -10.17
CA ILE A 140 -3.85 -5.54 -10.13
C ILE A 140 -3.57 -5.00 -11.53
N MET A 141 -2.64 -5.63 -12.26
CA MET A 141 -2.32 -5.23 -13.63
C MET A 141 -3.54 -5.33 -14.55
N HIS A 142 -4.33 -6.40 -14.42
CA HIS A 142 -5.58 -6.55 -15.16
C HIS A 142 -6.60 -5.45 -14.80
N SER A 143 -6.68 -5.05 -13.52
CA SER A 143 -7.51 -3.93 -13.08
C SER A 143 -7.10 -2.62 -13.78
N PHE A 144 -5.80 -2.35 -13.87
CA PHE A 144 -5.31 -1.15 -14.56
C PHE A 144 -5.58 -1.17 -16.06
N ILE A 145 -5.46 -2.33 -16.72
CA ILE A 145 -5.80 -2.47 -18.14
C ILE A 145 -7.29 -2.20 -18.36
N ARG A 146 -8.16 -2.70 -17.48
CA ARG A 146 -9.59 -2.44 -17.55
C ARG A 146 -9.88 -0.95 -17.39
N GLU A 147 -9.24 -0.28 -16.44
CA GLU A 147 -9.45 1.16 -16.22
C GLU A 147 -8.97 2.01 -17.39
N TYR A 148 -7.82 1.63 -17.99
CA TYR A 148 -7.34 2.24 -19.23
C TYR A 148 -8.36 2.10 -20.36
N GLN A 149 -8.96 0.92 -20.54
CA GLN A 149 -10.00 0.68 -21.55
C GLN A 149 -11.27 1.50 -21.28
N ASN A 150 -11.70 1.61 -20.02
CA ASN A 150 -12.87 2.40 -19.64
C ASN A 150 -12.68 3.90 -19.87
N SER A 151 -11.43 4.35 -19.93
CA SER A 151 -11.08 5.75 -20.14
C SER A 151 -11.04 6.16 -21.62
N CYS A 152 -11.32 5.24 -22.54
CA CYS A 152 -11.33 5.50 -23.98
C CYS A 152 -12.63 6.17 -24.42
N THR A 153 -12.53 7.13 -25.34
CA THR A 153 -13.68 7.80 -25.98
C THR A 153 -13.55 7.68 -27.50
N GLU A 154 -14.64 7.35 -28.17
CA GLU A 154 -14.71 7.28 -29.64
C GLU A 154 -15.00 8.67 -30.21
N ARG A 155 -14.17 9.10 -31.15
CA ARG A 155 -14.30 10.39 -31.82
C ARG A 155 -15.21 10.28 -33.05
N ALA A 156 -15.73 11.43 -33.51
CA ALA A 156 -16.62 11.51 -34.68
C ALA A 156 -16.03 10.97 -36.00
N ASP A 157 -14.69 10.86 -36.09
CA ASP A 157 -13.97 10.27 -37.23
C ASP A 157 -13.69 8.76 -37.06
N GLY A 158 -14.15 8.14 -35.96
CA GLY A 158 -13.95 6.74 -35.62
C GLY A 158 -12.61 6.44 -34.94
N GLU A 159 -11.80 7.45 -34.62
CA GLU A 159 -10.56 7.26 -33.86
C GLU A 159 -10.87 7.11 -32.36
N VAL A 160 -10.30 6.08 -31.72
CA VAL A 160 -10.45 5.84 -30.28
C VAL A 160 -9.27 6.44 -29.54
N ILE A 161 -9.52 7.43 -28.68
CA ILE A 161 -8.50 8.11 -27.87
C ILE A 161 -8.68 7.66 -26.42
N CYS A 162 -7.58 7.25 -25.78
CA CYS A 162 -7.59 6.81 -24.38
C CYS A 162 -6.67 7.69 -23.53
N LEU A 163 -7.11 8.01 -22.32
CA LEU A 163 -6.25 8.65 -21.33
C LEU A 163 -5.16 7.67 -20.88
N PRO A 164 -3.88 8.08 -20.87
CA PRO A 164 -2.80 7.22 -20.38
C PRO A 164 -3.08 6.81 -18.93
N PHE A 165 -3.10 5.51 -18.68
CA PHE A 165 -3.45 4.92 -17.38
C PHE A 165 -4.81 5.34 -16.83
N GLY A 166 -5.74 5.89 -17.62
CA GLY A 166 -7.04 6.32 -17.09
C GLY A 166 -6.95 7.36 -15.97
N VAL A 167 -5.93 8.23 -16.02
CA VAL A 167 -5.74 9.27 -15.01
C VAL A 167 -6.93 10.21 -14.93
N PRO A 168 -7.28 10.70 -13.72
CA PRO A 168 -8.29 11.73 -13.56
C PRO A 168 -7.88 13.01 -14.28
N ILE A 169 -8.87 13.65 -14.89
CA ILE A 169 -8.72 14.85 -15.70
C ILE A 169 -8.22 16.02 -14.84
N ARG A 170 -8.75 16.10 -13.63
CA ARG A 170 -8.43 17.11 -12.62
C ARG A 170 -8.34 16.43 -11.26
N VAL A 171 -7.44 16.93 -10.43
CA VAL A 171 -7.17 16.45 -9.08
C VAL A 171 -6.94 17.67 -8.19
N GLY A 172 -7.47 17.64 -6.96
CA GLY A 172 -7.26 18.71 -5.99
C GLY A 172 -5.81 18.79 -5.52
N TRP A 173 -5.35 19.98 -5.13
CA TRP A 173 -3.98 20.21 -4.68
C TRP A 173 -3.58 19.34 -3.48
N ASP A 174 -4.51 19.06 -2.56
CA ASP A 174 -4.27 18.20 -1.40
C ASP A 174 -3.92 16.78 -1.81
N VAL A 175 -4.63 16.25 -2.80
CA VAL A 175 -4.42 14.90 -3.35
C VAL A 175 -3.10 14.88 -4.12
N THR A 176 -2.82 15.89 -4.94
CA THR A 176 -1.54 16.01 -5.66
C THR A 176 -0.35 16.04 -4.70
N PHE A 177 -0.46 16.75 -3.56
CA PHE A 177 0.57 16.73 -2.52
C PHE A 177 0.69 15.36 -1.86
N ALA A 178 -0.42 14.72 -1.52
CA ALA A 178 -0.44 13.37 -0.96
C ALA A 178 0.20 12.34 -1.91
N GLN A 179 -0.04 12.46 -3.22
CA GLN A 179 0.60 11.63 -4.25
C GLN A 179 2.12 11.76 -4.23
N PHE A 180 2.66 12.98 -4.09
CA PHE A 180 4.11 13.18 -3.97
C PHE A 180 4.69 12.51 -2.72
N ILE A 181 4.02 12.64 -1.58
CA ILE A 181 4.43 11.96 -0.34
C ILE A 181 4.36 10.43 -0.50
N ALA A 182 3.33 9.91 -1.17
CA ALA A 182 3.19 8.49 -1.44
C ALA A 182 4.33 7.95 -2.30
N ILE A 183 4.82 8.69 -3.31
CA ILE A 183 6.00 8.30 -4.10
C ILE A 183 7.24 8.14 -3.20
N ILE A 184 7.47 9.11 -2.31
CA ILE A 184 8.59 9.03 -1.36
C ILE A 184 8.44 7.80 -0.46
N LEU A 185 7.24 7.58 0.08
CA LEU A 185 6.97 6.45 0.97
C LEU A 185 7.23 5.12 0.26
N VAL A 186 6.70 4.94 -0.95
CA VAL A 186 6.93 3.74 -1.77
C VAL A 186 8.41 3.49 -1.99
N LEU A 187 9.18 4.53 -2.33
CA LEU A 187 10.63 4.41 -2.56
C LEU A 187 11.41 4.09 -1.29
N VAL A 188 11.05 4.68 -0.15
CA VAL A 188 11.71 4.39 1.14
C VAL A 188 11.41 2.97 1.62
N THR A 189 10.21 2.46 1.35
CA THR A 189 9.83 1.08 1.69
C THR A 189 10.49 0.01 0.81
N GLN A 190 11.20 0.39 -0.25
CA GLN A 190 11.80 -0.54 -1.22
C GLN A 190 13.15 -1.15 -0.79
N SER A 191 13.27 -1.63 0.44
CA SER A 191 14.51 -2.30 0.91
C SER A 191 14.83 -3.57 0.13
N ASP A 192 13.81 -4.31 -0.32
CA ASP A 192 13.97 -5.63 -0.93
C ASP A 192 14.72 -5.62 -2.26
N THR A 193 14.49 -4.60 -3.10
CA THR A 193 15.20 -4.45 -4.38
C THR A 193 16.70 -4.26 -4.14
N LEU A 194 17.00 -3.49 -3.10
CA LEU A 194 18.35 -3.14 -2.71
C LEU A 194 19.10 -4.37 -2.18
N SER A 195 18.47 -5.13 -1.28
CA SER A 195 19.03 -6.38 -0.75
C SER A 195 19.25 -7.43 -1.83
N ALA A 196 18.33 -7.58 -2.79
CA ALA A 196 18.47 -8.55 -3.89
C ALA A 196 19.66 -8.22 -4.82
N ILE A 197 19.84 -6.94 -5.16
CA ILE A 197 20.98 -6.48 -5.97
C ILE A 197 22.28 -6.66 -5.19
N GLN A 198 22.29 -6.29 -3.90
CA GLN A 198 23.44 -6.48 -3.03
C GLN A 198 23.82 -7.96 -2.95
N ALA A 199 22.87 -8.87 -2.77
CA ALA A 199 23.11 -10.31 -2.72
C ALA A 199 23.71 -10.84 -4.04
N ILE A 200 23.21 -10.41 -5.20
CA ILE A 200 23.81 -10.79 -6.49
C ILE A 200 25.25 -10.27 -6.60
N ILE A 201 25.50 -9.02 -6.23
CA ILE A 201 26.83 -8.39 -6.34
C ILE A 201 27.82 -9.08 -5.40
N THR A 202 27.48 -9.25 -4.13
CA THR A 202 28.38 -9.83 -3.12
C THR A 202 28.67 -11.29 -3.43
N LEU A 203 27.67 -12.07 -3.82
CA LEU A 203 27.82 -13.51 -4.11
C LEU A 203 28.39 -13.80 -5.51
N ARG A 204 28.38 -12.83 -6.44
CA ARG A 204 28.98 -12.97 -7.78
C ARG A 204 30.40 -12.41 -7.86
N MET A 205 30.64 -11.23 -7.30
CA MET A 205 31.93 -10.54 -7.40
C MET A 205 32.94 -10.99 -6.33
N GLY A 206 32.54 -11.82 -5.37
CA GLY A 206 33.44 -12.51 -4.44
C GLY A 206 34.28 -13.61 -5.13
N ALA A 207 35.01 -13.27 -6.19
CA ALA A 207 35.75 -14.21 -7.04
C ALA A 207 37.08 -14.72 -6.45
N GLU A 208 37.37 -14.53 -5.16
CA GLU A 208 38.53 -15.19 -4.52
C GLU A 208 38.43 -15.38 -2.99
N HIS A 209 37.54 -14.66 -2.28
CA HIS A 209 37.53 -14.64 -0.80
C HIS A 209 36.20 -15.00 -0.12
N VAL A 210 35.08 -15.09 -0.86
CA VAL A 210 33.78 -15.51 -0.30
C VAL A 210 33.32 -16.77 -1.03
N GLN A 211 33.59 -17.93 -0.42
CA GLN A 211 33.12 -19.21 -0.95
C GLN A 211 31.62 -19.37 -0.67
N TRP A 212 30.78 -18.82 -1.57
CA TRP A 212 29.32 -19.02 -1.54
C TRP A 212 28.94 -20.51 -1.48
N GLU A 213 29.80 -21.37 -2.03
CA GLU A 213 29.72 -22.84 -1.99
C GLU A 213 29.69 -23.41 -0.58
N THR A 214 30.40 -22.76 0.35
CA THR A 214 30.52 -23.14 1.76
C THR A 214 29.34 -22.64 2.59
N ILE A 215 28.71 -21.54 2.15
CA ILE A 215 27.56 -20.91 2.81
C ILE A 215 26.26 -21.63 2.42
N ILE A 216 26.07 -21.94 1.14
CA ILE A 216 24.86 -22.58 0.61
C ILE A 216 24.94 -24.15 0.66
N GLN A 217 25.92 -24.68 1.40
CA GLN A 217 26.39 -26.07 1.52
C GLN A 217 25.78 -27.16 0.60
N GLY A 218 26.68 -27.88 -0.08
CA GLY A 218 26.45 -29.26 -0.51
C GLY A 218 27.30 -29.79 -1.65
N VAL A 219 28.16 -28.98 -2.27
CA VAL A 219 29.01 -29.43 -3.37
C VAL A 219 30.42 -29.66 -2.83
N LYS A 220 30.77 -30.92 -2.59
CA LYS A 220 32.19 -31.30 -2.59
C LYS A 220 32.73 -30.98 -3.98
N ASN A 221 33.87 -30.30 -4.05
CA ASN A 221 34.69 -30.08 -5.26
C ASN A 221 34.56 -31.24 -6.26
N GLU A 222 33.61 -31.13 -7.18
CA GLU A 222 33.64 -31.88 -8.43
C GLU A 222 34.18 -30.88 -9.46
N ASN A 223 35.25 -31.25 -10.16
CA ASN A 223 35.98 -30.44 -11.15
C ASN A 223 35.13 -30.11 -12.41
N ASN A 224 33.84 -29.82 -12.25
CA ASN A 224 32.91 -29.57 -13.34
C ASN A 224 32.31 -28.17 -13.20
N ASP A 225 33.02 -27.19 -13.75
CA ASP A 225 32.63 -25.77 -13.80
C ASP A 225 31.19 -25.56 -14.30
N ARG A 226 30.71 -26.44 -15.19
CA ARG A 226 29.34 -26.37 -15.73
C ARG A 226 28.28 -26.67 -14.67
N LYS A 227 28.57 -27.58 -13.73
CA LYS A 227 27.68 -27.93 -12.62
C LYS A 227 27.67 -26.81 -11.56
N THR A 228 28.82 -26.21 -11.29
CA THR A 228 28.97 -25.06 -10.39
C THR A 228 28.19 -23.85 -10.89
N TRP A 229 28.31 -23.51 -12.19
CA TRP A 229 27.54 -22.44 -12.82
C TRP A 229 26.03 -22.65 -12.73
N TYR A 230 25.54 -23.86 -13.00
CA TYR A 230 24.11 -24.18 -12.93
C TYR A 230 23.56 -24.02 -11.50
N ILE A 231 24.33 -24.40 -10.49
CA ILE A 231 23.94 -24.25 -9.08
C ILE A 231 23.89 -22.77 -8.70
N TRP A 232 24.89 -21.98 -9.08
CA TRP A 232 24.88 -20.53 -8.88
C TRP A 232 23.66 -19.88 -9.55
N LEU A 233 23.38 -20.25 -10.80
CA LEU A 233 22.26 -19.72 -11.56
C LEU A 233 20.92 -20.01 -10.88
N THR A 234 20.70 -21.25 -10.44
CA THR A 234 19.42 -21.70 -9.89
C THR A 234 19.21 -21.32 -8.43
N ARG A 235 20.29 -21.16 -7.64
CA ARG A 235 20.19 -20.83 -6.22
C ARG A 235 20.43 -19.37 -5.90
N ILE A 236 21.22 -18.65 -6.69
CA ILE A 236 21.56 -17.25 -6.39
C ILE A 236 20.89 -16.33 -7.41
N LEU A 237 21.17 -16.50 -8.70
CA LEU A 237 20.65 -15.57 -9.70
C LEU A 237 19.13 -15.64 -9.80
N PHE A 238 18.56 -16.84 -9.88
CA PHE A 238 17.13 -17.01 -10.14
C PHE A 238 16.25 -16.44 -9.01
N PRO A 239 16.43 -16.76 -7.71
CA PRO A 239 15.61 -16.19 -6.65
C PRO A 239 15.73 -14.66 -6.57
N ASN A 240 16.95 -14.11 -6.66
CA ASN A 240 17.15 -12.65 -6.62
C ASN A 240 16.59 -11.94 -7.86
N THR A 241 16.64 -12.57 -9.04
CA THR A 241 16.00 -12.02 -10.25
C THR A 241 14.48 -12.00 -10.10
N MET A 242 13.89 -13.05 -9.53
CA MET A 242 12.44 -13.08 -9.23
C MET A 242 12.07 -11.99 -8.23
N LYS A 243 12.84 -11.80 -7.15
CA LYS A 243 12.65 -10.74 -6.15
C LYS A 243 12.71 -9.34 -6.80
N ILE A 244 13.68 -9.09 -7.68
CA ILE A 244 13.78 -7.82 -8.43
C ILE A 244 12.57 -7.61 -9.36
N LEU A 245 12.16 -8.65 -10.10
CA LEU A 245 11.02 -8.55 -11.02
C LEU A 245 9.71 -8.30 -10.27
N GLN A 246 9.50 -8.97 -9.13
CA GLN A 246 8.35 -8.74 -8.27
C GLN A 246 8.32 -7.28 -7.80
N ASN A 247 9.44 -6.78 -7.29
CA ASN A 247 9.49 -5.40 -6.81
C ASN A 247 9.30 -4.39 -7.93
N ALA A 248 9.79 -4.66 -9.14
CA ALA A 248 9.53 -3.80 -10.29
C ALA A 248 8.03 -3.72 -10.61
N ILE A 249 7.29 -4.83 -10.50
CA ILE A 249 5.83 -4.85 -10.66
C ILE A 249 5.16 -4.03 -9.55
N VAL A 250 5.62 -4.14 -8.30
CA VAL A 250 5.10 -3.36 -7.16
C VAL A 250 5.34 -1.87 -7.37
N ILE A 251 6.55 -1.42 -7.73
CA ILE A 251 6.85 0.00 -8.03
C ILE A 251 5.91 0.53 -9.12
N TYR A 252 5.80 -0.24 -10.20
CA TYR A 252 4.99 0.14 -11.34
C TYR A 252 3.52 0.26 -10.94
N ALA A 253 2.99 -0.72 -10.20
CA ALA A 253 1.62 -0.71 -9.72
C ALA A 253 1.36 0.43 -8.74
N SER A 254 2.27 0.67 -7.81
CA SER A 254 2.22 1.83 -6.91
C SER A 254 2.19 3.13 -7.69
N PHE A 255 3.06 3.31 -8.69
CA PHE A 255 3.09 4.52 -9.49
C PHE A 255 1.76 4.76 -10.22
N VAL A 256 1.24 3.72 -10.88
CA VAL A 256 -0.04 3.78 -11.61
C VAL A 256 -1.19 4.12 -10.66
N SER A 257 -1.29 3.45 -9.51
CA SER A 257 -2.30 3.74 -8.50
C SER A 257 -2.19 5.17 -7.96
N ILE A 258 -0.97 5.65 -7.69
CA ILE A 258 -0.73 7.01 -7.22
C ILE A 258 -1.29 8.03 -8.22
N VAL A 259 -0.95 7.92 -9.51
CA VAL A 259 -1.40 8.89 -10.52
C VAL A 259 -2.89 8.78 -10.86
N GLN A 260 -3.52 7.63 -10.62
CA GLN A 260 -4.96 7.40 -10.82
C GLN A 260 -5.83 7.94 -9.67
N SER A 261 -5.26 8.12 -8.48
CA SER A 261 -6.02 8.52 -7.30
C SER A 261 -6.71 9.88 -7.45
N LYS A 262 -8.00 9.92 -7.13
CA LYS A 262 -8.83 11.14 -7.06
C LYS A 262 -8.92 11.69 -5.65
N ASP A 263 -8.81 10.81 -4.66
CA ASP A 263 -9.01 11.10 -3.25
C ASP A 263 -7.85 10.56 -2.41
N ILE A 264 -7.55 11.25 -1.30
CA ILE A 264 -6.47 10.85 -0.38
C ILE A 264 -6.77 9.49 0.27
N ILE A 265 -8.03 9.21 0.60
CA ILE A 265 -8.42 7.96 1.24
C ILE A 265 -8.19 6.78 0.31
N ASP A 266 -8.56 6.92 -0.96
CA ASP A 266 -8.37 5.88 -1.96
C ASP A 266 -6.89 5.71 -2.31
N LEU A 267 -6.14 6.80 -2.39
CA LEU A 267 -4.68 6.76 -2.51
C LEU A 267 -4.04 5.93 -1.39
N LEU A 268 -4.40 6.19 -0.13
CA LEU A 268 -3.86 5.46 1.01
C LEU A 268 -4.31 4.01 1.03
N LYS A 269 -5.57 3.71 0.70
CA LYS A 269 -6.08 2.34 0.59
C LYS A 269 -5.29 1.54 -0.44
N ASP A 270 -5.12 2.07 -1.64
CA ASP A 270 -4.45 1.37 -2.72
C ASP A 270 -2.94 1.22 -2.43
N CYS A 271 -2.29 2.26 -1.91
CA CYS A 271 -0.90 2.18 -1.48
C CYS A 271 -0.71 1.11 -0.40
N THR A 272 -1.61 1.07 0.59
CA THR A 272 -1.58 0.06 1.66
C THR A 272 -1.77 -1.34 1.10
N ALA A 273 -2.69 -1.52 0.14
CA ALA A 273 -2.90 -2.81 -0.51
C ALA A 273 -1.64 -3.28 -1.25
N VAL A 274 -0.96 -2.40 -1.98
CA VAL A 274 0.27 -2.73 -2.72
C VAL A 274 1.44 -3.03 -1.77
N LEU A 275 1.59 -2.26 -0.69
CA LEU A 275 2.61 -2.51 0.36
C LEU A 275 2.35 -3.82 1.13
N PHE A 276 1.08 -4.14 1.36
CA PHE A 276 0.74 -5.43 1.98
C PHE A 276 1.14 -6.60 1.08
N ILE A 277 0.96 -6.46 -0.24
CA ILE A 277 1.36 -7.50 -1.21
C ILE A 277 2.89 -7.65 -1.26
N SER A 278 3.65 -6.55 -1.11
CA SER A 278 5.12 -6.64 -1.08
C SER A 278 5.63 -7.45 0.11
N GLU A 279 5.00 -7.34 1.28
CA GLU A 279 5.38 -8.09 2.51
C GLU A 279 4.96 -9.58 2.49
N GLY A 280 4.33 -10.05 1.41
CA GLY A 280 3.79 -11.41 1.34
C GLY A 280 4.83 -12.53 1.44
N ASP A 281 6.09 -12.27 1.08
CA ASP A 281 7.21 -13.20 1.21
C ASP A 281 7.71 -13.31 2.65
N ASN A 282 7.81 -12.19 3.36
CA ASN A 282 8.13 -12.14 4.79
C ASN A 282 7.09 -12.90 5.61
N ILE A 283 5.80 -12.71 5.30
CA ILE A 283 4.70 -13.47 5.91
C ILE A 283 4.83 -14.96 5.56
N GLY A 284 5.08 -15.29 4.29
CA GLY A 284 5.28 -16.67 3.84
C GLY A 284 6.42 -17.38 4.57
N PHE A 285 7.54 -16.68 4.79
CA PHE A 285 8.69 -17.18 5.53
C PHE A 285 8.37 -17.40 7.01
N HIS A 286 7.63 -16.48 7.64
CA HIS A 286 7.18 -16.65 9.03
C HIS A 286 6.27 -17.88 9.19
N LEU A 287 5.35 -18.12 8.25
CA LEU A 287 4.51 -19.32 8.25
C LEU A 287 5.33 -20.59 8.03
N ALA A 288 6.32 -20.54 7.15
CA ALA A 288 7.27 -21.63 6.93
C ALA A 288 8.02 -21.99 8.23
N ARG A 289 8.52 -20.98 8.95
CA ARG A 289 9.24 -21.15 10.22
C ARG A 289 8.37 -21.75 11.33
N MET A 290 7.11 -21.35 11.42
CA MET A 290 6.17 -21.92 12.40
C MET A 290 5.82 -23.39 12.13
N GLY A 291 6.22 -23.95 10.99
CA GLY A 291 5.98 -25.34 10.63
C GLY A 291 4.64 -25.62 9.95
N TYR A 292 3.86 -24.58 9.62
CA TYR A 292 2.61 -24.73 8.86
C TYR A 292 2.82 -25.37 7.48
N LEU A 293 4.00 -25.17 6.88
CA LEU A 293 4.36 -25.71 5.56
C LEU A 293 5.16 -27.01 5.65
N GLY A 294 5.24 -27.60 6.85
CA GLY A 294 5.92 -28.86 7.13
C GLY A 294 7.26 -28.70 7.84
N HIS A 295 7.64 -29.75 8.59
CA HIS A 295 8.84 -29.75 9.42
C HIS A 295 10.14 -29.57 8.62
N ASP A 296 10.22 -30.15 7.42
CA ASP A 296 11.39 -30.00 6.52
C ASP A 296 11.64 -28.53 6.15
N VAL A 297 10.55 -27.76 5.96
CA VAL A 297 10.60 -26.34 5.57
C VAL A 297 10.95 -25.48 6.79
N ALA A 298 10.35 -25.75 7.95
CA ALA A 298 10.66 -25.05 9.19
C ALA A 298 12.13 -25.16 9.59
N GLN A 299 12.70 -26.37 9.51
CA GLN A 299 14.12 -26.59 9.79
C GLN A 299 15.01 -25.76 8.87
N LYS A 300 14.61 -25.62 7.60
CA LYS A 300 15.39 -24.89 6.61
C LYS A 300 15.24 -23.37 6.74
N ALA A 301 14.07 -22.88 7.15
CA ALA A 301 13.88 -21.49 7.55
C ALA A 301 14.73 -21.11 8.77
N GLU A 302 14.83 -22.01 9.76
CA GLU A 302 15.70 -21.80 10.92
C GLU A 302 17.18 -21.74 10.52
N GLU A 303 17.60 -22.53 9.53
CA GLU A 303 18.96 -22.47 9.00
C GLU A 303 19.27 -21.13 8.31
N VAL A 304 18.31 -20.55 7.58
CA VAL A 304 18.44 -19.22 6.96
C VAL A 304 18.74 -18.15 8.02
N ILE A 305 17.98 -18.14 9.13
CA ILE A 305 18.16 -17.17 10.22
C ILE A 305 19.54 -17.30 10.87
N ASN A 306 20.02 -18.53 11.05
CA ASN A 306 21.28 -18.80 11.72
C ASN A 306 22.51 -18.67 10.78
N THR A 307 22.31 -18.27 9.52
CA THR A 307 23.39 -18.11 8.55
C THR A 307 23.92 -16.67 8.58
N HIS A 308 25.11 -16.51 9.19
CA HIS A 308 25.83 -15.25 9.25
C HIS A 308 27.02 -15.25 8.29
N ILE A 309 27.12 -14.22 7.45
CA ILE A 309 28.27 -14.02 6.55
C ILE A 309 29.17 -12.95 7.17
N CYS A 310 30.27 -13.39 7.77
CA CYS A 310 31.29 -12.50 8.32
C CYS A 310 32.34 -12.15 7.25
N VAL A 311 32.50 -10.87 6.92
CA VAL A 311 33.58 -10.38 6.04
C VAL A 311 34.65 -9.72 6.91
N ARG A 312 35.89 -10.23 6.89
CA ARG A 312 36.99 -9.70 7.72
C ARG A 312 37.62 -8.48 7.05
N LYS A 313 37.71 -7.37 7.77
CA LYS A 313 38.44 -6.16 7.35
C LYS A 313 39.95 -6.41 7.46
N SER A 314 40.71 -6.25 6.37
CA SER A 314 42.17 -6.40 6.36
C SER A 314 42.82 -5.22 7.08
N GLU A 315 43.45 -5.47 8.21
CA GLU A 315 44.29 -4.49 8.91
C GLU A 315 45.70 -4.56 8.31
N ASN A 316 46.19 -3.43 7.82
CA ASN A 316 47.56 -3.30 7.30
C ASN A 316 48.54 -3.37 8.47
N ASP A 317 48.98 -4.58 8.85
CA ASP A 317 50.12 -4.70 9.76
C ASP A 317 51.31 -5.37 9.07
N GLY A 318 52.34 -4.55 8.87
CA GLY A 318 53.60 -4.95 8.28
C GLY A 318 54.48 -5.60 9.33
N SER A 319 54.43 -6.92 9.48
CA SER A 319 55.61 -7.66 9.94
C SER A 319 55.60 -9.10 9.47
N SER A 320 56.79 -9.57 9.14
CA SER A 320 57.06 -10.78 8.37
C SER A 320 57.44 -11.94 9.29
N LYS A 321 56.80 -13.11 9.12
CA LYS A 321 57.47 -14.43 8.96
C LYS A 321 56.48 -15.61 8.84
N ALA A 322 56.53 -16.23 7.66
CA ALA A 322 56.31 -17.63 7.30
C ALA A 322 55.19 -18.44 8.01
N SER A 323 54.01 -18.49 7.38
CA SER A 323 53.05 -19.60 7.52
C SER A 323 52.08 -19.61 6.34
N THR A 324 52.26 -20.48 5.34
CA THR A 324 51.28 -20.86 4.28
C THR A 324 50.16 -19.87 3.96
N ASP A 325 50.56 -18.60 3.76
CA ASP A 325 49.69 -17.45 3.98
C ASP A 325 49.13 -16.97 2.65
N TRP A 326 47.82 -17.04 2.54
CA TRP A 326 47.06 -16.42 1.46
C TRP A 326 47.34 -14.93 1.52
N LYS A 327 47.96 -14.37 0.48
CA LYS A 327 48.09 -12.92 0.32
C LYS A 327 46.86 -12.42 -0.44
N PRO A 328 45.84 -11.84 0.22
CA PRO A 328 44.82 -11.09 -0.48
C PRO A 328 45.47 -9.86 -1.11
N LEU A 329 45.02 -9.52 -2.32
CA LEU A 329 45.31 -8.22 -2.91
C LEU A 329 44.83 -7.12 -1.95
N ASN A 330 45.67 -6.10 -1.79
CA ASN A 330 45.34 -4.85 -1.12
C ASN A 330 44.16 -4.17 -1.83
N GLY A 331 42.96 -4.54 -1.42
CA GLY A 331 41.72 -3.94 -1.81
C GLY A 331 40.78 -4.07 -0.64
N SER A 332 40.71 -3.03 0.19
CA SER A 332 39.62 -2.85 1.15
C SER A 332 38.32 -3.22 0.43
N CYS A 333 37.56 -4.22 0.90
CA CYS A 333 36.16 -4.38 0.52
C CYS A 333 35.46 -3.09 0.98
N ARG A 334 35.40 -2.12 0.07
CA ARG A 334 35.01 -0.76 0.35
C ARG A 334 33.49 -0.73 0.25
N ASN A 335 32.81 -1.00 1.37
CA ASN A 335 31.35 -0.87 1.51
C ASN A 335 30.81 0.50 1.04
N TRP A 336 31.66 1.51 0.94
CA TRP A 336 31.32 2.81 0.35
C TRP A 336 30.87 2.73 -1.13
N GLU A 337 31.39 1.80 -1.95
CA GLU A 337 31.04 1.76 -3.37
C GLU A 337 29.65 1.14 -3.58
N THR A 338 29.33 0.05 -2.89
CA THR A 338 28.02 -0.60 -2.95
C THR A 338 26.91 0.32 -2.46
N HIS A 339 27.09 1.01 -1.33
CA HIS A 339 26.12 2.00 -0.84
C HIS A 339 25.96 3.20 -1.80
N SER A 340 27.03 3.61 -2.49
CA SER A 340 26.96 4.68 -3.49
C SER A 340 26.14 4.27 -4.72
N TYR A 341 26.37 3.08 -5.29
CA TYR A 341 25.56 2.57 -6.41
C TYR A 341 24.09 2.37 -6.01
N LEU A 342 23.85 1.92 -4.79
CA LEU A 342 22.51 1.71 -4.25
C LEU A 342 21.75 3.02 -4.09
N SER A 343 22.42 4.04 -3.53
CA SER A 343 21.86 5.38 -3.41
C SER A 343 21.60 6.01 -4.79
N LEU A 344 22.51 5.84 -5.75
CA LEU A 344 22.31 6.31 -7.12
C LEU A 344 21.11 5.64 -7.80
N LEU A 345 20.91 4.34 -7.60
CA LEU A 345 19.74 3.63 -8.12
C LEU A 345 18.44 4.17 -7.53
N LEU A 346 18.40 4.37 -6.20
CA LEU A 346 17.22 4.92 -5.54
C LEU A 346 16.93 6.36 -6.01
N MET A 347 17.96 7.18 -6.17
CA MET A 347 17.83 8.53 -6.73
C MET A 347 17.34 8.50 -8.18
N LEU A 348 17.82 7.57 -9.01
CA LEU A 348 17.35 7.40 -10.38
C LEU A 348 15.86 7.01 -10.42
N LEU A 349 15.44 6.04 -9.59
CA LEU A 349 14.05 5.62 -9.47
C LEU A 349 13.16 6.77 -8.98
N CYS A 350 13.64 7.54 -8.00
CA CYS A 350 12.99 8.75 -7.52
C CYS A 350 12.78 9.75 -8.66
N CYS A 351 13.83 10.10 -9.40
CA CYS A 351 13.75 11.01 -10.54
C CYS A 351 12.76 10.53 -11.61
N ILE A 352 12.71 9.23 -11.90
CA ILE A 352 11.78 8.66 -12.89
C ILE A 352 10.34 8.78 -12.39
N MET A 353 10.05 8.39 -11.15
CA MET A 353 8.69 8.47 -10.60
C MET A 353 8.23 9.92 -10.43
N THR A 354 9.06 10.80 -9.87
CA THR A 354 8.71 12.22 -9.73
C THR A 354 8.60 12.91 -11.09
N GLY A 355 9.45 12.56 -12.06
CA GLY A 355 9.35 13.09 -13.42
C GLY A 355 8.08 12.64 -14.15
N GLY A 356 7.71 11.36 -13.99
CA GLY A 356 6.44 10.83 -14.49
C GLY A 356 5.25 11.53 -13.84
N TRP A 357 5.25 11.64 -12.52
CA TRP A 357 4.22 12.36 -11.77
C TRP A 357 4.09 13.82 -12.20
N LEU A 358 5.21 14.55 -12.32
CA LEU A 358 5.22 15.93 -12.83
C LEU A 358 4.60 16.04 -14.23
N HIS A 359 4.90 15.09 -15.12
CA HIS A 359 4.28 15.05 -16.45
C HIS A 359 2.75 14.90 -16.40
N PHE A 360 2.22 14.11 -15.45
CA PHE A 360 0.78 14.00 -15.22
C PHE A 360 0.20 15.26 -14.61
N VAL A 361 0.78 15.77 -13.52
CA VAL A 361 0.32 17.01 -12.86
C VAL A 361 0.30 18.19 -13.84
N GLN A 362 1.35 18.35 -14.64
CA GLN A 362 1.40 19.40 -15.65
C GLN A 362 0.28 19.23 -16.70
N GLY A 363 -0.03 17.98 -17.09
CA GLY A 363 -1.14 17.69 -18.01
C GLY A 363 -2.53 17.98 -17.42
N GLN A 364 -2.68 17.86 -16.10
CA GLN A 364 -3.91 18.21 -15.37
C GLN A 364 -4.06 19.73 -15.26
N ILE A 365 -3.00 20.43 -14.83
CA ILE A 365 -3.00 21.90 -14.69
C ILE A 365 -3.20 22.58 -16.05
N SER A 366 -2.57 22.08 -17.11
CA SER A 366 -2.70 22.68 -18.44
C SER A 366 -4.03 22.37 -19.14
N GLY A 367 -4.90 21.55 -18.54
CA GLY A 367 -6.14 21.10 -19.18
C GLY A 367 -5.92 20.12 -20.35
N ARG A 368 -4.69 19.61 -20.55
CA ARG A 368 -4.39 18.72 -21.68
C ARG A 368 -5.24 17.46 -21.63
N PHE A 369 -5.44 16.89 -20.45
CA PHE A 369 -6.28 15.70 -20.28
C PHE A 369 -7.77 15.97 -20.49
N VAL A 370 -8.24 17.19 -20.20
CA VAL A 370 -9.62 17.61 -20.50
C VAL A 370 -9.85 17.51 -22.01
N PHE A 371 -8.98 18.13 -22.80
CA PHE A 371 -9.15 18.19 -24.25
C PHE A 371 -8.80 16.88 -24.96
N LEU A 372 -7.95 16.04 -24.37
CA LEU A 372 -7.75 14.67 -24.86
C LEU A 372 -9.03 13.82 -24.72
N LYS A 373 -9.77 13.99 -23.61
CA LYS A 373 -11.04 13.28 -23.39
C LYS A 373 -12.20 13.91 -24.16
N PHE A 374 -12.25 15.23 -24.22
CA PHE A 374 -13.32 16.02 -24.83
C PHE A 374 -12.77 16.93 -25.94
N PRO A 375 -12.34 16.38 -27.09
CA PRO A 375 -11.71 17.16 -28.16
C PRO A 375 -12.66 18.13 -28.84
N ASP A 376 -13.97 17.88 -28.80
CA ASP A 376 -14.97 18.81 -29.35
C ASP A 376 -15.22 19.99 -28.41
N CYS A 377 -14.94 19.85 -27.12
CA CYS A 377 -14.94 20.96 -26.15
C CYS A 377 -13.84 21.99 -26.45
N ASP A 378 -12.66 21.53 -26.86
CA ASP A 378 -11.54 22.39 -27.28
C ASP A 378 -11.92 23.28 -28.47
N LYS A 379 -12.67 22.72 -29.43
CA LYS A 379 -13.16 23.47 -30.61
C LYS A 379 -14.10 24.61 -30.22
N LEU A 380 -14.83 24.47 -29.11
CA LEU A 380 -15.70 25.51 -28.56
C LEU A 380 -14.93 26.58 -27.78
N LYS A 381 -13.60 26.42 -27.62
CA LYS A 381 -12.73 27.30 -26.84
C LYS A 381 -13.18 27.43 -25.38
N ALA A 382 -13.70 26.34 -24.81
CA ALA A 382 -13.96 26.26 -23.38
C ALA A 382 -12.64 26.42 -22.61
N ASP A 383 -12.64 27.22 -21.55
CA ASP A 383 -11.50 27.29 -20.66
C ASP A 383 -11.46 25.99 -19.82
N PRO A 384 -10.37 25.19 -19.88
CA PRO A 384 -10.31 23.91 -19.18
C PRO A 384 -10.29 24.09 -17.66
N SER A 385 -10.11 25.32 -17.16
CA SER A 385 -10.13 25.62 -15.73
C SER A 385 -11.50 25.43 -15.08
N PHE A 386 -12.56 25.50 -15.90
CA PHE A 386 -13.97 25.37 -15.50
C PHE A 386 -14.59 24.05 -15.93
N ILE A 387 -13.82 23.11 -16.50
CA ILE A 387 -14.34 21.80 -16.92
C ILE A 387 -13.95 20.75 -15.90
N GLY A 388 -14.94 20.08 -15.30
CA GLY A 388 -14.68 19.02 -14.33
C GLY A 388 -14.07 19.56 -13.03
N ASP A 389 -14.40 20.80 -12.66
CA ASP A 389 -13.88 21.48 -11.47
C ASP A 389 -14.69 21.17 -10.21
N GLY A 390 -15.75 20.36 -10.32
CA GLY A 390 -16.68 19.99 -9.27
C GLY A 390 -17.92 20.89 -9.19
N THR A 391 -17.99 21.95 -9.99
CA THR A 391 -19.11 22.91 -10.01
C THR A 391 -19.76 22.88 -11.38
N CYS A 392 -21.07 22.60 -11.44
CA CYS A 392 -21.76 22.64 -12.73
C CYS A 392 -21.79 24.06 -13.34
N GLN A 393 -21.12 24.20 -14.47
CA GLN A 393 -21.17 25.38 -15.32
C GLN A 393 -22.34 25.31 -16.30
N ASP A 394 -23.55 25.66 -15.85
CA ASP A 394 -24.79 25.61 -16.65
C ASP A 394 -24.90 26.69 -17.74
N MET A 395 -23.84 26.84 -18.53
CA MET A 395 -23.78 27.74 -19.67
C MET A 395 -22.91 27.15 -20.78
N ALA A 396 -23.20 27.53 -22.03
CA ALA A 396 -22.30 27.23 -23.13
C ALA A 396 -20.97 28.00 -22.97
N PRO A 397 -19.81 27.38 -23.30
CA PRO A 397 -19.66 26.07 -23.95
C PRO A 397 -19.62 24.85 -23.01
N TYR A 398 -19.61 25.05 -21.69
CA TYR A 398 -19.27 24.04 -20.68
C TYR A 398 -20.33 22.93 -20.50
N ASN A 399 -21.60 23.29 -20.26
CA ASN A 399 -22.69 22.33 -20.16
C ASN A 399 -23.21 21.91 -21.55
N THR A 400 -22.35 21.25 -22.33
CA THR A 400 -22.71 20.71 -23.64
C THR A 400 -22.27 19.25 -23.77
N ALA A 401 -22.94 18.49 -24.64
CA ALA A 401 -22.52 17.11 -24.93
C ALA A 401 -21.06 17.03 -25.45
N ALA A 402 -20.59 18.07 -26.15
CA ALA A 402 -19.21 18.16 -26.63
C ALA A 402 -18.17 18.25 -25.49
N CYS A 403 -18.57 18.84 -24.36
CA CYS A 403 -17.78 18.96 -23.13
C CYS A 403 -18.16 17.90 -22.08
N GLY A 404 -18.94 16.88 -22.47
CA GLY A 404 -19.39 15.83 -21.55
C GLY A 404 -20.27 16.34 -20.41
N PHE A 405 -21.07 17.39 -20.65
CA PHE A 405 -21.88 18.07 -19.64
C PHE A 405 -21.00 18.51 -18.45
N ASP A 406 -20.02 19.35 -18.75
CA ASP A 406 -19.01 19.79 -17.80
C ASP A 406 -18.23 18.63 -17.16
N ALA A 407 -17.73 17.72 -18.02
CA ALA A 407 -17.07 16.48 -17.62
C ALA A 407 -17.85 15.60 -16.61
N GLY A 408 -19.17 15.76 -16.54
CA GLY A 408 -20.05 15.05 -15.62
C GLY A 408 -20.46 15.84 -14.38
N ASP A 409 -20.01 17.09 -14.23
CA ASP A 409 -20.40 17.95 -13.11
C ASP A 409 -21.84 18.44 -13.27
N CYS A 410 -22.32 18.64 -14.51
CA CYS A 410 -23.70 19.00 -14.80
C CYS A 410 -24.66 17.81 -14.96
N VAL A 411 -24.24 16.59 -14.61
CA VAL A 411 -25.09 15.40 -14.68
C VAL A 411 -25.75 15.17 -13.32
N ALA A 412 -27.08 15.04 -13.32
CA ALA A 412 -27.85 14.80 -12.11
C ALA A 412 -27.43 13.48 -11.43
N LYS A 413 -27.04 13.56 -10.15
CA LYS A 413 -26.56 12.44 -9.33
C LYS A 413 -27.60 12.12 -8.24
N PRO A 414 -27.70 10.85 -7.81
CA PRO A 414 -28.55 10.49 -6.67
C PRO A 414 -28.04 11.17 -5.39
N VAL A 415 -28.97 11.58 -4.53
CA VAL A 415 -28.65 12.23 -3.25
C VAL A 415 -28.90 11.28 -2.09
N ASP A 416 -27.90 11.14 -1.23
CA ASP A 416 -28.03 10.35 0.00
C ASP A 416 -29.09 10.97 0.92
N GLY A 417 -30.01 10.13 1.40
CA GLY A 417 -31.15 10.58 2.23
C GLY A 417 -32.40 10.98 1.44
N PHE A 418 -32.33 11.15 0.12
CA PHE A 418 -33.47 11.48 -0.74
C PHE A 418 -33.66 10.45 -1.87
N PRO A 419 -34.29 9.29 -1.59
CA PRO A 419 -34.46 8.23 -2.58
C PRO A 419 -35.24 8.70 -3.81
N GLY A 420 -34.63 8.60 -4.99
CA GLY A 420 -35.24 9.01 -6.25
C GLY A 420 -35.13 10.52 -6.55
N CYS A 421 -34.39 11.27 -5.74
CA CYS A 421 -33.94 12.62 -6.07
C CYS A 421 -32.66 12.53 -6.90
N PHE A 422 -32.63 13.23 -8.03
CA PHE A 422 -31.47 13.36 -8.89
C PHE A 422 -31.24 14.83 -9.18
N VAL A 423 -30.16 15.37 -8.65
CA VAL A 423 -29.82 16.79 -8.80
C VAL A 423 -28.36 16.97 -9.14
N VAL A 424 -28.04 18.14 -9.68
CA VAL A 424 -26.69 18.45 -10.18
C VAL A 424 -25.76 18.87 -9.04
N ASN A 425 -26.24 19.74 -8.15
CA ASN A 425 -25.50 20.29 -7.00
C ASN A 425 -26.22 19.93 -5.69
N PRO A 426 -25.94 18.76 -5.08
CA PRO A 426 -26.59 18.33 -3.84
C PRO A 426 -26.48 19.33 -2.68
N GLU A 427 -25.49 20.22 -2.72
CA GLU A 427 -25.28 21.28 -1.72
C GLU A 427 -26.41 22.32 -1.67
N LEU A 428 -27.23 22.43 -2.72
CA LEU A 428 -28.42 23.30 -2.76
C LEU A 428 -29.66 22.65 -2.13
N LEU A 429 -29.55 21.44 -1.58
CA LEU A 429 -30.64 20.81 -0.84
C LEU A 429 -30.46 21.08 0.65
N ALA A 430 -31.48 21.62 1.31
CA ALA A 430 -31.45 21.95 2.73
C ALA A 430 -30.34 22.98 3.08
N ASP A 431 -30.05 23.91 2.16
CA ASP A 431 -29.12 25.02 2.39
C ASP A 431 -29.80 26.21 3.11
N GLY A 432 -31.12 26.13 3.27
CA GLY A 432 -31.95 27.13 3.93
C GLY A 432 -32.48 28.20 2.98
N LEU A 433 -32.27 28.08 1.67
CA LEU A 433 -32.75 28.98 0.64
C LEU A 433 -33.67 28.23 -0.33
N CYS A 434 -34.83 28.82 -0.65
CA CYS A 434 -35.68 28.30 -1.71
C CYS A 434 -35.23 28.88 -3.06
N ASP A 435 -34.37 28.15 -3.76
CA ASP A 435 -33.90 28.44 -5.11
C ASP A 435 -35.04 28.33 -6.15
N GLY A 436 -36.04 27.50 -5.85
CA GLY A 436 -37.23 27.31 -6.69
C GLY A 436 -36.93 26.58 -8.01
N ASN A 437 -35.81 25.88 -8.09
CA ASN A 437 -35.40 25.20 -9.31
C ASN A 437 -36.17 23.87 -9.47
N PRO A 438 -36.87 23.63 -10.59
CA PRO A 438 -37.75 22.47 -10.76
C PRO A 438 -37.10 21.09 -10.56
N ILE A 439 -35.78 20.96 -10.70
CA ILE A 439 -35.08 19.69 -10.46
C ILE A 439 -34.81 19.42 -8.97
N TYR A 440 -34.65 20.46 -8.15
CA TYR A 440 -34.46 20.36 -6.70
C TYR A 440 -35.78 20.43 -5.95
N ASN A 441 -36.72 21.24 -6.46
CA ASN A 441 -38.03 21.46 -5.86
C ASN A 441 -39.05 20.39 -6.28
N THR A 442 -38.73 19.13 -6.00
CA THR A 442 -39.60 17.98 -6.27
C THR A 442 -39.94 17.23 -4.98
N VAL A 443 -41.04 16.48 -4.98
CA VAL A 443 -41.42 15.62 -3.85
C VAL A 443 -40.31 14.63 -3.49
N ASN A 444 -39.63 14.06 -4.49
CA ASN A 444 -38.54 13.10 -4.26
C ASN A 444 -37.31 13.75 -3.61
N CYS A 445 -37.05 15.03 -3.93
CA CYS A 445 -36.00 15.84 -3.34
C CYS A 445 -36.46 16.58 -2.07
N GLY A 446 -37.63 16.25 -1.52
CA GLY A 446 -38.15 16.86 -0.31
C GLY A 446 -38.49 18.34 -0.43
N PHE A 447 -38.74 18.84 -1.65
CA PHE A 447 -38.90 20.28 -1.95
C PHE A 447 -37.68 21.10 -1.54
N GLU A 448 -36.56 20.89 -2.24
CA GLU A 448 -35.25 21.49 -1.91
C GLU A 448 -34.78 21.14 -0.49
N GLY A 449 -34.92 19.87 -0.10
CA GLY A 449 -34.58 19.44 1.26
C GLY A 449 -35.45 20.03 2.38
N GLY A 450 -36.55 20.69 2.02
CA GLY A 450 -37.48 21.36 2.94
C GLY A 450 -37.40 22.87 2.90
N ASP A 451 -36.50 23.45 2.10
CA ASP A 451 -36.31 24.90 2.01
C ASP A 451 -37.46 25.60 1.26
N CYS A 452 -38.10 24.90 0.33
CA CYS A 452 -39.30 25.39 -0.34
C CYS A 452 -40.58 24.80 0.27
N GLN A 453 -41.48 25.68 0.72
CA GLN A 453 -42.82 25.26 1.12
C GLN A 453 -43.84 25.48 -0.02
N PRO A 454 -44.70 24.48 -0.32
CA PRO A 454 -45.79 24.69 -1.24
C PRO A 454 -46.83 25.65 -0.64
N VAL A 455 -47.21 26.68 -1.38
CA VAL A 455 -48.25 27.62 -0.94
C VAL A 455 -49.62 26.92 -1.02
N GLY A 456 -50.32 26.85 0.11
CA GLY A 456 -51.61 26.18 0.23
C GLY A 456 -52.64 26.74 -0.79
N GLY A 457 -53.14 25.86 -1.67
CA GLY A 457 -54.15 26.22 -2.68
C GLY A 457 -53.61 26.70 -4.02
N LEU A 458 -52.28 26.87 -4.17
CA LEU A 458 -51.64 27.29 -5.42
C LEU A 458 -50.64 26.21 -5.91
N PRO A 459 -51.06 25.29 -6.80
CA PRO A 459 -50.14 24.30 -7.34
C PRO A 459 -49.02 24.98 -8.13
N ASN A 460 -47.78 24.53 -7.90
CA ASN A 460 -46.54 25.08 -8.46
C ASN A 460 -46.12 26.48 -7.97
N CYS A 461 -46.67 26.96 -6.85
CA CYS A 461 -46.19 28.15 -6.16
C CYS A 461 -45.40 27.71 -4.92
N PHE A 462 -44.12 28.09 -4.88
CA PHE A 462 -43.20 27.73 -3.82
C PHE A 462 -42.50 28.97 -3.32
N VAL A 463 -42.23 28.98 -2.02
CA VAL A 463 -41.71 30.13 -1.31
C VAL A 463 -40.76 29.67 -0.23
N ASP A 464 -39.83 30.55 0.11
CA ASP A 464 -38.83 30.33 1.15
C ASP A 464 -39.53 29.98 2.48
N ALA A 465 -39.18 28.82 3.04
CA ALA A 465 -39.69 28.35 4.32
C ALA A 465 -39.39 29.31 5.49
N SER A 466 -38.37 30.17 5.34
CA SER A 466 -38.01 31.20 6.32
C SER A 466 -38.92 32.43 6.26
N LEU A 467 -39.64 32.65 5.16
CA LEU A 467 -40.60 33.74 5.02
C LEU A 467 -41.97 33.31 5.56
N ASN A 468 -42.52 34.09 6.49
CA ASN A 468 -43.88 33.85 6.99
C ASN A 468 -44.93 34.41 6.03
N LEU A 469 -45.13 33.74 4.89
CA LEU A 469 -46.00 34.22 3.82
C LEU A 469 -47.49 34.22 4.11
N THR A 470 -47.94 33.70 5.26
CA THR A 470 -49.33 33.88 5.69
C THR A 470 -49.69 35.35 5.92
N GLU A 471 -48.72 36.24 6.11
CA GLU A 471 -48.96 37.67 6.26
C GLU A 471 -48.99 38.45 4.93
N LEU A 472 -48.39 37.92 3.85
CA LEU A 472 -48.25 38.61 2.55
C LEU A 472 -49.31 38.21 1.53
N PHE A 473 -49.90 37.02 1.65
CA PHE A 473 -50.96 36.60 0.73
C PHE A 473 -52.32 37.13 1.16
N GLY A 474 -52.89 38.04 0.36
CA GLY A 474 -54.24 38.57 0.58
C GLY A 474 -54.30 39.76 1.54
N ASP A 475 -53.16 40.38 1.83
CA ASP A 475 -53.05 41.65 2.57
C ASP A 475 -53.58 42.85 1.78
N GLY A 476 -53.76 42.71 0.47
CA GLY A 476 -54.22 43.78 -0.43
C GLY A 476 -53.10 44.73 -0.85
N GLU A 477 -51.84 44.42 -0.55
CA GLU A 477 -50.67 45.17 -0.98
C GLU A 477 -49.88 44.38 -2.04
N CYS A 478 -49.31 45.09 -3.00
CA CYS A 478 -48.46 44.47 -4.02
C CYS A 478 -47.05 44.36 -3.46
N SER A 479 -46.65 43.14 -3.06
CA SER A 479 -45.29 42.86 -2.63
C SER A 479 -44.46 42.32 -3.78
N GLY A 480 -43.67 43.20 -4.40
CA GLY A 480 -42.70 42.89 -5.46
C GLY A 480 -41.89 44.13 -5.81
N ASP A 481 -40.59 43.94 -6.06
CA ASP A 481 -39.69 44.98 -6.58
C ASP A 481 -39.88 45.22 -8.09
#